data_AF-A0A9D7FCC1-F1
#
_entry.id   AF-A0A9D7FCC1-F1
#
_cell.length_a   1.000
_cell.length_b   1.000
_cell.length_c   1.000
_cell.angle_alpha   90.00
_cell.angle_beta   90.00
_cell.angle_gamma   90.00
#
_symmetry.space_group_name_H-M   'P 1'
#
loop_
_entity.id
_entity.type
_entity.pdbx_description
1 polymer ?
#
loop_
_entity_poly.entity_id
_entity_poly.type
_entity_poly.pdbx_seq_one_letter_code
_entity_poly.pdbx_strand_id
1 'polypeptide(L)'
;MSTLIVYGDRLSIQVTREFKQLINISIAAGKFILIHPHYELIREAMRLEMLEDGFLEDFEVHNWQYEVGEMITFEFEEVLFFYALLDLSCRIFLCEIGDDLKNMAIESGETDDEEFIRVRSFYLVQAEKFIEQIRNTYQQNADFKELQGKVEQLNSLA
;
A
#
# COMPACT_ATOMS: atom_id res chain seq x y z
N MET A 1 -14.16 9.15 -8.41
CA MET A 1 -14.21 8.55 -7.06
C MET A 1 -14.72 7.14 -7.22
N SER A 2 -13.94 6.14 -6.81
CA SER A 2 -14.34 4.73 -6.84
C SER A 2 -15.39 4.46 -5.77
N THR A 3 -16.45 3.73 -6.12
CA THR A 3 -17.46 3.29 -5.15
C THR A 3 -16.91 2.09 -4.38
N LEU A 4 -16.87 2.19 -3.05
CA LEU A 4 -16.57 1.09 -2.13
C LEU A 4 -17.87 0.43 -1.71
N ILE A 5 -17.97 -0.87 -1.93
CA ILE A 5 -19.09 -1.70 -1.52
C ILE A 5 -18.54 -2.77 -0.59
N VAL A 6 -19.01 -2.75 0.66
CA VAL A 6 -18.62 -3.74 1.68
C VAL A 6 -19.73 -4.79 1.74
N TYR A 7 -19.37 -6.06 1.57
CA TYR A 7 -20.32 -7.17 1.68
C TYR A 7 -19.76 -8.26 2.60
N GLY A 8 -20.22 -8.29 3.85
CA GLY A 8 -19.58 -9.09 4.90
C GLY A 8 -18.18 -8.56 5.19
N ASP A 9 -17.18 -9.44 5.15
CA ASP A 9 -15.77 -9.09 5.38
C ASP A 9 -15.01 -8.78 4.08
N ARG A 10 -15.72 -8.73 2.94
CA ARG A 10 -15.15 -8.46 1.61
C ARG A 10 -15.24 -7.00 1.24
N LEU A 11 -14.19 -6.52 0.57
CA LEU A 11 -14.12 -5.15 0.05
C LEU A 11 -14.21 -5.17 -1.48
N SER A 12 -15.33 -4.71 -2.02
CA SER A 12 -15.47 -4.51 -3.46
C SER A 12 -15.24 -3.05 -3.85
N ILE A 13 -14.41 -2.83 -4.87
CA ILE A 13 -14.04 -1.50 -5.35
C ILE A 13 -14.26 -1.43 -6.85
N GLN A 14 -14.84 -0.32 -7.33
CA GLN A 14 -14.84 -0.05 -8.76
C GLN A 14 -13.42 0.34 -9.22
N VAL A 15 -12.88 -0.42 -10.17
CA VAL A 15 -11.55 -0.17 -10.74
C VAL A 15 -11.59 1.10 -11.57
N THR A 16 -10.94 2.15 -11.08
CA THR A 16 -10.71 3.38 -11.84
C THR A 16 -9.24 3.48 -12.22
N ARG A 17 -8.90 4.44 -13.09
CA ARG A 17 -7.50 4.72 -13.45
C ARG A 17 -6.69 5.14 -12.22
N GLU A 18 -7.28 5.94 -11.36
CA GLU A 18 -6.66 6.38 -10.11
C GLU A 18 -6.42 5.21 -9.17
N PHE A 19 -7.39 4.30 -9.03
CA PHE A 19 -7.23 3.09 -8.21
C PHE A 19 -6.12 2.19 -8.76
N LYS A 20 -6.05 1.96 -10.08
CA LYS A 20 -4.94 1.23 -10.71
C LYS A 20 -3.59 1.89 -10.44
N GLN A 21 -3.52 3.23 -10.51
CA GLN A 21 -2.29 3.96 -10.22
C GLN A 21 -1.89 3.79 -8.75
N LEU A 22 -2.83 3.91 -7.81
CA LEU A 22 -2.60 3.67 -6.38
C LEU A 22 -2.02 2.27 -6.15
N ILE A 23 -2.64 1.24 -6.72
CA ILE A 23 -2.22 -0.15 -6.59
C ILE A 23 -0.82 -0.37 -7.18
N ASN A 24 -0.57 0.12 -8.40
CA ASN A 24 0.73 -0.06 -9.05
C ASN A 24 1.87 0.59 -8.26
N ILE A 25 1.65 1.80 -7.73
CA ILE A 25 2.65 2.47 -6.89
C ILE A 25 2.86 1.70 -5.59
N SER A 26 1.78 1.21 -4.97
CA SER A 26 1.85 0.39 -3.74
C SER A 26 2.65 -0.89 -3.97
N ILE A 27 2.41 -1.58 -5.09
CA ILE A 27 3.15 -2.80 -5.47
C ILE A 27 4.62 -2.48 -5.74
N ALA A 28 4.92 -1.41 -6.48
CA ALA A 28 6.29 -0.99 -6.74
C ALA A 28 7.05 -0.67 -5.44
N ALA A 29 6.41 0.05 -4.51
CA ALA A 29 6.95 0.29 -3.18
C ALA A 29 7.14 -1.01 -2.40
N GLY A 30 6.18 -1.95 -2.45
CA GLY A 30 6.30 -3.29 -1.88
C GLY A 30 7.51 -4.06 -2.40
N LYS A 31 7.72 -4.08 -3.71
CA LYS A 31 8.88 -4.72 -4.34
C LYS A 31 10.18 -4.06 -3.90
N PHE A 32 10.20 -2.73 -3.83
CA PHE A 32 11.35 -1.98 -3.32
C PHE A 32 11.68 -2.34 -1.87
N ILE A 33 10.67 -2.48 -1.01
CA ILE A 33 10.82 -2.89 0.40
C ILE A 33 11.54 -4.23 0.49
N LEU A 34 11.06 -5.23 -0.26
CA LEU A 34 11.56 -6.60 -0.15
C LEU A 34 13.02 -6.76 -0.60
N ILE A 35 13.49 -5.91 -1.51
CA ILE A 35 14.88 -5.97 -2.02
C ILE A 35 15.85 -5.06 -1.26
N HIS A 36 15.37 -4.19 -0.35
CA HIS A 36 16.20 -3.26 0.44
C HIS A 36 16.05 -3.46 1.96
N PRO A 37 16.40 -4.64 2.51
CA PRO A 37 16.24 -4.95 3.93
C PRO A 37 17.28 -4.26 4.82
N HIS A 38 18.06 -3.29 4.33
CA HIS A 38 19.04 -2.58 5.15
C HIS A 38 18.40 -1.48 6.01
N TYR A 39 17.26 -0.92 5.59
CA TYR A 39 16.55 0.09 6.38
C TYR A 39 15.89 -0.54 7.62
N GLU A 40 15.99 0.15 8.76
CA GLU A 40 15.41 -0.31 10.03
C GLU A 40 13.89 -0.47 9.94
N LEU A 41 13.19 0.51 9.37
CA LEU A 41 11.75 0.47 9.15
C LEU A 41 11.33 -0.79 8.36
N ILE A 42 12.07 -1.13 7.30
CA ILE A 42 11.79 -2.29 6.45
C ILE A 42 12.03 -3.58 7.22
N ARG A 43 13.16 -3.69 7.93
CA ARG A 43 13.46 -4.87 8.75
C ARG A 43 12.39 -5.13 9.79
N GLU A 44 11.92 -4.08 10.44
CA GLU A 44 10.87 -4.22 11.45
C GLU A 44 9.53 -4.60 10.81
N ALA A 45 9.16 -4.00 9.68
CA ALA A 45 7.95 -4.37 8.94
C ALA A 45 7.95 -5.85 8.54
N MET A 46 9.10 -6.37 8.09
CA MET A 46 9.28 -7.79 7.80
C MET A 46 9.23 -8.65 9.08
N ARG A 47 9.84 -8.20 10.19
CA ARG A 47 9.80 -8.91 11.49
C ARG A 47 8.38 -9.03 12.04
N LEU A 48 7.54 -8.04 11.77
CA LEU A 48 6.13 -8.02 12.17
C LEU A 48 5.22 -8.76 11.18
N GLU A 49 5.77 -9.37 10.12
CA GLU A 49 5.01 -10.08 9.09
C GLU A 49 3.94 -9.17 8.45
N MET A 50 4.30 -7.90 8.23
CA MET A 50 3.39 -6.92 7.59
C MET A 50 3.48 -6.93 6.06
N LEU A 51 4.53 -7.53 5.52
CA LEU A 51 4.74 -7.68 4.09
C LEU A 51 5.48 -8.99 3.82
N GLU A 52 4.92 -9.81 2.93
CA GLU A 52 5.50 -11.07 2.48
C GLU A 52 5.50 -11.13 0.95
N ASP A 53 6.56 -11.70 0.36
CA ASP A 53 6.76 -11.73 -1.10
C ASP A 53 5.64 -12.50 -1.82
N GLY A 54 5.26 -13.67 -1.30
CA GLY A 54 4.19 -14.48 -1.88
C GLY A 54 2.84 -13.75 -1.91
N PHE A 55 2.47 -13.09 -0.81
CA PHE A 55 1.24 -12.28 -0.75
C PHE A 55 1.29 -11.07 -1.69
N LEU A 56 2.47 -10.46 -1.88
CA LEU A 56 2.62 -9.36 -2.82
C LEU A 56 2.44 -9.81 -4.28
N GLU A 57 3.00 -10.96 -4.65
CA GLU A 57 2.84 -11.56 -5.97
C GLU A 57 1.38 -11.93 -6.23
N ASP A 58 0.72 -12.62 -5.28
CA ASP A 58 -0.69 -12.98 -5.39
C ASP A 58 -1.59 -11.74 -5.51
N PHE A 59 -1.31 -10.70 -4.72
CA PHE A 59 -2.04 -9.42 -4.78
C PHE A 59 -1.85 -8.71 -6.13
N GLU A 60 -0.63 -8.71 -6.68
CA GLU A 60 -0.34 -8.16 -8.00
C GLU A 60 -1.10 -8.90 -9.10
N VAL A 61 -1.04 -10.24 -9.10
CA VAL A 61 -1.74 -11.08 -10.07
C VAL A 61 -3.23 -10.86 -10.01
N HIS A 62 -3.82 -10.83 -8.80
CA HIS A 62 -5.24 -10.57 -8.61
C HIS A 62 -5.64 -9.21 -9.18
N ASN A 63 -4.90 -8.14 -8.86
CA ASN A 63 -5.21 -6.80 -9.36
C ASN A 63 -5.02 -6.67 -10.88
N TRP A 64 -4.08 -7.40 -11.48
CA TRP A 64 -3.81 -7.32 -12.92
C TRP A 64 -4.97 -7.86 -13.77
N GLN A 65 -5.75 -8.80 -13.24
CA GLN A 65 -6.86 -9.44 -13.96
C GLN A 65 -8.07 -8.53 -14.22
N TYR A 66 -8.16 -7.38 -13.56
CA TYR A 66 -9.31 -6.47 -13.66
C TYR A 66 -9.00 -5.22 -14.47
N GLU A 67 -9.90 -4.82 -15.36
CA GLU A 67 -9.80 -3.64 -16.19
C GLU A 67 -10.58 -2.44 -15.61
N VAL A 68 -10.28 -1.25 -16.13
CA VAL A 68 -10.99 -0.03 -15.72
C VAL A 68 -12.48 -0.14 -16.04
N GLY A 69 -13.31 0.12 -15.03
CA GLY A 69 -14.77 0.01 -15.09
C GLY A 69 -15.32 -1.25 -14.44
N GLU A 70 -14.49 -2.27 -14.21
CA GLU A 70 -14.88 -3.51 -13.54
C GLU A 70 -14.93 -3.35 -12.02
N MET A 71 -15.52 -4.35 -11.35
CA MET A 71 -15.56 -4.45 -9.89
C MET A 71 -14.57 -5.51 -9.42
N ILE A 72 -13.53 -5.09 -8.71
CA ILE A 72 -12.63 -5.99 -8.00
C ILE A 72 -13.20 -6.26 -6.61
N THR A 73 -13.00 -7.48 -6.08
CA THR A 73 -13.41 -7.85 -4.73
C THR A 73 -12.24 -8.50 -4.01
N PHE A 74 -11.84 -7.91 -2.90
CA PHE A 74 -10.81 -8.45 -2.02
C PHE A 74 -11.42 -9.26 -0.90
N GLU A 75 -10.86 -10.44 -0.64
CA GLU A 75 -11.10 -11.18 0.59
C GLU A 75 -10.47 -10.45 1.78
N PHE A 76 -10.92 -10.78 3.00
CA PHE A 76 -10.51 -10.02 4.18
C PHE A 76 -9.00 -10.02 4.41
N GLU A 77 -8.31 -11.14 4.19
CA GLU A 77 -6.84 -11.23 4.28
C GLU A 77 -6.15 -10.28 3.28
N GLU A 78 -6.68 -10.18 2.06
CA GLU A 78 -6.15 -9.25 1.05
C GLU A 78 -6.42 -7.80 1.43
N VAL A 79 -7.53 -7.51 2.13
CA VAL A 79 -7.81 -6.19 2.69
C VAL A 79 -6.79 -5.83 3.78
N LEU A 80 -6.46 -6.77 4.66
CA LEU A 80 -5.43 -6.58 5.68
C LEU A 80 -4.06 -6.33 5.03
N PHE A 81 -3.70 -7.14 4.04
CA PHE A 81 -2.47 -6.97 3.28
C PHE A 81 -2.43 -5.61 2.57
N PHE A 82 -3.50 -5.24 1.86
CA PHE A 82 -3.58 -3.96 1.16
C PHE A 82 -3.47 -2.78 2.14
N TYR A 83 -4.10 -2.88 3.30
CA TYR A 83 -3.97 -1.87 4.35
C TYR A 83 -2.52 -1.70 4.82
N ALA A 84 -1.84 -2.82 5.12
CA ALA A 84 -0.45 -2.81 5.54
C ALA A 84 0.47 -2.23 4.45
N LEU A 85 0.25 -2.61 3.19
CA LEU A 85 1.01 -2.13 2.04
C LEU A 85 0.85 -0.63 1.84
N LEU A 86 -0.37 -0.10 1.95
CA LEU A 86 -0.64 1.35 1.88
C LEU A 86 0.08 2.11 2.99
N ASP A 87 -0.05 1.65 4.24
CA ASP A 87 0.56 2.30 5.41
C ASP A 87 2.09 2.32 5.30
N LEU A 88 2.71 1.19 4.97
CA LEU A 88 4.15 1.07 4.76
C LEU A 88 4.65 1.96 3.61
N SER A 89 3.94 1.94 2.48
CA SER A 89 4.30 2.77 1.33
C SER A 89 4.25 4.26 1.67
N CYS A 90 3.22 4.71 2.41
CA CYS A 90 3.13 6.08 2.90
C CYS A 90 4.34 6.46 3.77
N ARG A 91 4.74 5.60 4.71
CA ARG A 91 5.90 5.85 5.57
C ARG A 91 7.19 6.02 4.76
N ILE A 92 7.40 5.14 3.79
CA ILE A 92 8.57 5.18 2.91
C ILE A 92 8.62 6.51 2.17
N PHE A 93 7.52 6.92 1.56
CA PHE A 93 7.46 8.21 0.85
C PHE A 93 7.66 9.44 1.74
N LEU A 94 7.51 9.30 3.05
CA LEU A 94 7.62 10.38 4.04
C LEU A 94 8.96 10.40 4.80
N CYS A 95 9.84 9.42 4.58
CA CYS A 95 11.16 9.35 5.22
C CYS A 95 12.30 9.30 4.19
N GLU A 96 13.55 9.16 4.67
CA GLU A 96 14.75 9.10 3.84
C GLU A 96 14.73 8.01 2.77
N ILE A 97 13.99 6.92 3.01
CA ILE A 97 13.79 5.83 2.04
C ILE A 97 13.11 6.36 0.77
N GLY A 98 12.19 7.31 0.92
CA GLY A 98 11.49 7.94 -0.19
C GLY A 98 12.39 8.83 -1.04
N ASP A 99 13.41 9.44 -0.43
CA ASP A 99 14.43 10.20 -1.16
C ASP A 99 15.36 9.26 -1.94
N ASP A 100 15.72 8.11 -1.38
CA ASP A 100 16.49 7.09 -2.10
C ASP A 100 15.70 6.46 -3.25
N LEU A 101 14.41 6.18 -3.04
CA LEU A 101 13.49 5.74 -4.09
C LEU A 101 13.39 6.76 -5.22
N LYS A 102 13.30 8.05 -4.88
CA LYS A 102 13.29 9.15 -5.84
C LYS A 102 14.57 9.17 -6.68
N ASN A 103 15.72 9.11 -6.02
CA ASN A 103 17.02 9.14 -6.69
C ASN A 103 17.15 7.96 -7.67
N MET A 104 16.75 6.76 -7.27
CA MET A 104 16.75 5.58 -8.14
C MET A 104 15.82 5.72 -9.35
N ALA A 105 14.61 6.25 -9.16
CA ALA A 105 13.66 6.46 -10.25
C ALA A 105 14.14 7.52 -11.26
N ILE A 106 14.84 8.56 -10.78
CA ILE A 106 15.43 9.59 -11.64
C ILE A 106 16.66 9.04 -12.38
N GLU A 107 17.55 8.31 -11.70
CA GLU A 107 18.76 7.74 -12.28
C GLU A 107 18.47 6.69 -13.37
N SER A 108 17.38 5.93 -13.20
CA SER A 108 16.90 4.97 -14.21
C SER A 108 16.19 5.63 -15.40
N GLY A 109 15.89 6.93 -15.32
CA GLY A 109 15.17 7.67 -16.35
C GLY A 109 13.66 7.38 -16.39
N GLU A 110 13.11 6.79 -15.34
CA GLU A 110 11.67 6.51 -15.22
C GLU A 110 10.85 7.77 -14.93
N THR A 111 11.45 8.77 -14.28
CA THR A 111 10.78 10.01 -13.89
C THR A 111 11.77 11.18 -13.74
N ASP A 112 11.25 12.36 -13.41
CA ASP A 112 12.03 13.53 -13.01
C ASP A 112 11.59 14.04 -11.63
N ASP A 113 12.28 15.06 -11.10
CA ASP A 113 12.03 15.59 -9.75
C ASP A 113 10.60 16.10 -9.55
N GLU A 114 10.09 16.83 -10.54
CA GLU A 114 8.77 17.46 -10.50
C GLU A 114 7.67 16.41 -10.59
N GLU A 115 7.82 15.48 -11.52
CA GLU A 115 6.89 14.37 -11.72
C GLU A 115 6.86 13.45 -10.51
N PHE A 116 8.01 13.12 -9.91
CA PHE A 116 8.06 12.30 -8.70
C PHE A 116 7.31 12.97 -7.54
N ILE A 117 7.57 14.26 -7.29
CA ILE A 117 6.87 15.01 -6.22
C ILE A 117 5.36 15.04 -6.47
N ARG A 118 4.95 15.26 -7.72
CA ARG A 118 3.54 15.28 -8.12
C ARG A 118 2.86 13.93 -7.88
N VAL A 119 3.47 12.85 -8.35
CA VAL A 119 2.95 11.48 -8.21
C VAL A 119 2.91 11.07 -6.74
N ARG A 120 3.97 11.33 -5.98
CA ARG A 120 4.03 11.07 -4.53
C ARG A 120 2.90 11.79 -3.79
N SER A 121 2.71 13.08 -4.06
CA SER A 121 1.69 13.88 -3.36
C SER A 121 0.28 13.37 -3.67
N PHE A 122 0.03 13.01 -4.93
CA PHE A 122 -1.23 12.43 -5.35
C PHE A 122 -1.48 11.05 -4.70
N TYR A 123 -0.44 10.21 -4.68
CA TYR A 123 -0.47 8.90 -4.03
C TYR A 123 -0.83 9.03 -2.54
N LEU A 124 -0.12 9.87 -1.79
CA LEU A 124 -0.32 10.04 -0.34
C LEU A 124 -1.76 10.44 -0.01
N VAL A 125 -2.33 11.38 -0.76
CA VAL A 125 -3.73 11.82 -0.57
C VAL A 125 -4.74 10.70 -0.85
N GLN A 126 -4.44 9.81 -1.79
CA GLN A 126 -5.32 8.67 -2.07
C GLN A 126 -5.18 7.57 -1.04
N ALA A 127 -3.93 7.23 -0.70
CA ALA A 127 -3.62 6.21 0.29
C ALA A 127 -4.23 6.56 1.65
N GLU A 128 -4.11 7.82 2.11
CA GLU A 128 -4.73 8.30 3.35
C GLU A 128 -6.24 8.03 3.37
N LYS A 129 -6.96 8.36 2.29
CA LYS A 129 -8.41 8.12 2.18
C LYS A 129 -8.75 6.64 2.26
N PHE A 130 -8.00 5.79 1.55
CA PHE A 130 -8.23 4.34 1.58
C PHE A 130 -7.93 3.75 2.97
N ILE A 131 -6.83 4.17 3.61
CA ILE A 131 -6.47 3.79 4.97
C ILE A 131 -7.59 4.17 5.94
N GLU A 132 -8.08 5.41 5.89
CA GLU A 132 -9.18 5.86 6.75
C GLU A 132 -10.47 5.06 6.52
N GLN A 133 -10.80 4.80 5.25
CA GLN A 133 -12.00 4.04 4.90
C GLN A 133 -11.92 2.60 5.41
N ILE A 134 -10.83 1.89 5.12
CA ILE A 134 -10.61 0.51 5.61
C ILE A 134 -10.64 0.50 7.14
N ARG A 135 -9.94 1.45 7.79
CA ARG A 135 -9.93 1.57 9.26
C ARG A 135 -11.35 1.74 9.82
N ASN A 136 -12.13 2.67 9.28
CA ASN A 136 -13.48 2.93 9.76
C ASN A 136 -14.42 1.74 9.53
N THR A 137 -14.22 1.00 8.43
CA THR A 137 -14.99 -0.21 8.11
C THR A 137 -14.68 -1.37 9.07
N TYR A 138 -13.39 -1.65 9.33
CA TYR A 138 -12.96 -2.86 10.04
C TYR A 138 -12.49 -2.61 11.48
N GLN A 139 -12.61 -1.40 12.04
CA GLN A 139 -12.18 -1.02 13.39
C GLN A 139 -12.64 -1.94 14.53
N GLN A 140 -13.70 -2.72 14.37
CA GLN A 140 -14.17 -3.67 15.39
C GLN A 140 -13.71 -5.11 15.19
N ASN A 141 -13.12 -5.43 14.04
CA ASN A 141 -12.60 -6.76 13.74
C ASN A 141 -11.30 -7.03 14.54
N ALA A 142 -11.15 -8.24 15.07
CA ALA A 142 -10.02 -8.61 15.94
C ALA A 142 -8.69 -8.67 15.18
N ASP A 143 -8.67 -9.27 13.99
CA ASP A 143 -7.47 -9.41 13.18
C ASP A 143 -7.03 -8.04 12.65
N PHE A 144 -7.99 -7.16 12.32
CA PHE A 144 -7.69 -5.78 11.98
C PHE A 144 -7.05 -5.01 13.16
N LYS A 145 -7.54 -5.22 14.39
CA LYS A 145 -6.92 -4.63 15.60
C LYS A 145 -5.52 -5.17 15.85
N GLU A 146 -5.26 -6.44 15.59
CA GLU A 146 -3.91 -7.00 15.67
C GLU A 146 -2.97 -6.31 14.67
N LEU A 147 -3.40 -6.15 13.41
CA LEU A 147 -2.64 -5.41 12.41
C LEU A 147 -2.40 -3.96 12.82
N GLN A 148 -3.40 -3.28 13.40
CA GLN A 148 -3.20 -1.94 13.95
C GLN A 148 -2.15 -1.91 15.07
N GLY A 149 -2.11 -2.92 15.93
CA GLY A 149 -1.07 -3.07 16.95
C GLY A 149 0.33 -3.20 16.35
N LYS A 150 0.47 -3.91 15.22
CA LYS A 150 1.74 -3.99 14.47
C LYS A 150 2.12 -2.62 13.88
N VAL A 151 1.16 -1.90 13.30
CA VAL A 151 1.35 -0.53 12.78
C VAL A 151 1.78 0.44 13.88
N GLU A 152 1.20 0.34 15.08
CA GLU A 152 1.59 1.16 16.24
C GLU A 152 3.01 0.84 16.72
N GLN A 153 3.44 -0.42 16.67
CA GLN A 153 4.83 -0.78 16.97
C GLN A 153 5.80 -0.12 15.99
N LEU A 154 5.48 -0.08 14.69
CA LEU A 154 6.29 0.66 13.71
C LEU A 154 6.32 2.17 13.98
N ASN A 155 5.25 2.77 14.49
CA ASN A 155 5.25 4.19 14.89
C ASN A 155 6.23 4.49 16.01
N SER A 156 6.57 3.51 16.86
CA SER A 156 7.51 3.72 17.97
C SER A 156 8.98 3.82 17.53
N LEU A 157 9.27 3.51 16.26
CA LEU A 157 10.61 3.57 15.67
C LEU A 157 10.88 4.86 14.87
N ALA A 158 9.86 5.70 14.66
CA ALA A 158 9.95 6.98 13.96
C ALA A 158 9.99 8.15 14.95
#